data_AF-A0ABD2XX80-F1
#
_entry.id   AF-A0ABD2XX80-F1
#
_cell.length_a   1.000
_cell.length_b   1.000
_cell.length_c   1.000
_cell.angle_alpha   90.00
_cell.angle_beta   90.00
_cell.angle_gamma   90.00
#
_symmetry.space_group_name_H-M   'P 1'
#
loop_
_entity.id
_entity.type
_entity.pdbx_description
1 polymer ?
#
loop_
_entity_poly.entity_id
_entity_poly.type
_entity_poly.pdbx_seq_one_letter_code
_entity_poly.pdbx_strand_id
1 'polypeptide(L)'
;MKSFNSLCIYISLIITLFITSTNAATFDIQNNCPFTVWAAAVPGGGQQLNQGQTWTINVAAGTAGARIWARTNCNFDGSGRGSCQTGDCGGVLQCSAYGAPPNTLAEYALNQFRNLDFFDMSLVDGFNVPMNFTPTSNGCTRGPRCTADINGQCPNELRVPGGCNNPCTVFKTDQYCCNSGNCGPTDYSKIFKNLCPDAYSYPKDDNTSTFTCPGGTNYRVVFCP
;
A
#
# COMPACT_ATOMS: atom_id res chain seq x y z
N MET A 1 -42.88 3.67 -61.17
CA MET A 1 -42.73 3.91 -59.71
C MET A 1 -41.98 2.72 -59.12
N LYS A 2 -40.90 2.99 -58.41
CA LYS A 2 -39.89 2.04 -57.93
C LYS A 2 -40.43 1.22 -56.76
N SER A 3 -40.16 -0.09 -56.74
CA SER A 3 -40.21 -0.89 -55.51
C SER A 3 -38.90 -1.66 -55.42
N PHE A 4 -37.94 -1.08 -54.69
CA PHE A 4 -36.77 -1.79 -54.18
C PHE A 4 -37.23 -2.54 -52.92
N ASN A 5 -37.11 -3.86 -52.89
CA ASN A 5 -37.18 -4.59 -51.63
C ASN A 5 -36.40 -5.90 -51.74
N SER A 6 -35.74 -6.21 -50.63
CA SER A 6 -35.00 -7.44 -50.35
C SER A 6 -33.56 -7.52 -50.88
N LEU A 7 -32.71 -6.69 -50.29
CA LEU A 7 -31.32 -7.06 -50.03
C LEU A 7 -31.09 -7.08 -48.52
N CYS A 8 -31.85 -7.94 -47.84
CA CYS A 8 -31.53 -8.36 -46.49
C CYS A 8 -30.65 -9.60 -46.57
N ILE A 9 -29.71 -9.67 -45.62
CA ILE A 9 -28.92 -10.84 -45.17
C ILE A 9 -27.42 -10.72 -45.55
N TYR A 10 -26.62 -10.71 -44.49
CA TYR A 10 -25.15 -10.72 -44.37
C TYR A 10 -24.41 -9.39 -44.28
N ILE A 11 -24.80 -8.54 -43.32
CA ILE A 11 -23.80 -7.78 -42.55
C ILE A 11 -23.28 -8.73 -41.48
N SER A 12 -22.17 -9.41 -41.77
CA SER A 12 -21.37 -10.09 -40.74
C SER A 12 -20.74 -9.02 -39.86
N LEU A 13 -21.40 -8.73 -38.74
CA LEU A 13 -20.91 -7.83 -37.71
C LEU A 13 -19.76 -8.55 -36.98
N ILE A 14 -18.55 -8.46 -37.51
CA ILE A 14 -17.33 -8.90 -36.82
C ILE A 14 -17.10 -7.89 -35.70
N ILE A 15 -17.72 -8.14 -34.54
CA ILE A 15 -17.34 -7.48 -33.29
C ILE A 15 -15.96 -8.05 -32.94
N THR A 16 -14.90 -7.36 -33.35
CA THR A 16 -13.58 -7.58 -32.77
C THR A 16 -13.66 -7.18 -31.31
N LEU A 17 -13.85 -8.18 -30.45
CA LEU A 17 -13.66 -8.05 -29.02
C LEU A 17 -12.19 -7.68 -28.80
N PHE A 18 -11.89 -6.39 -28.68
CA PHE A 18 -10.61 -5.93 -28.16
C PHE A 18 -10.55 -6.39 -26.70
N ILE A 19 -10.06 -7.61 -26.48
CA ILE A 19 -9.67 -8.06 -25.16
C ILE A 19 -8.46 -7.21 -24.79
N THR A 20 -8.71 -6.10 -24.10
CA THR A 20 -7.65 -5.41 -23.38
C THR A 20 -7.21 -6.39 -22.30
N SER A 21 -6.07 -7.06 -22.50
CA SER A 21 -5.45 -7.86 -21.45
C SER A 21 -4.98 -6.87 -20.38
N THR A 22 -5.84 -6.61 -19.40
CA THR A 22 -5.46 -5.91 -18.18
C THR A 22 -4.58 -6.87 -17.40
N ASN A 23 -3.26 -6.69 -17.46
CA ASN A 23 -2.33 -7.51 -16.69
C ASN A 23 -2.50 -7.14 -15.21
N ALA A 24 -3.25 -7.95 -14.47
CA ALA A 24 -3.30 -7.86 -13.01
C ALA A 24 -1.88 -8.04 -12.44
N ALA A 25 -1.55 -7.28 -11.39
CA ALA A 25 -0.31 -7.46 -10.65
C ALA A 25 -0.53 -8.48 -9.52
N THR A 26 0.45 -9.34 -9.30
CA THR A 26 0.50 -10.24 -8.14
C THR A 26 1.34 -9.60 -7.05
N PHE A 27 0.84 -9.62 -5.81
CA PHE A 27 1.57 -9.21 -4.62
C PHE A 27 1.73 -10.40 -3.68
N ASP A 28 2.98 -10.78 -3.40
CA ASP A 28 3.31 -11.73 -2.34
C ASP A 28 3.60 -10.99 -1.04
N ILE A 29 2.75 -11.17 -0.03
CA ILE A 29 2.83 -10.52 1.27
C ILE A 29 3.35 -11.53 2.28
N GLN A 30 4.59 -11.36 2.72
CA GLN A 30 5.31 -12.32 3.56
C GLN A 30 5.56 -11.75 4.95
N ASN A 31 5.32 -12.56 5.98
CA ASN A 31 5.71 -12.23 7.35
C ASN A 31 7.03 -12.92 7.72
N ASN A 32 8.11 -12.15 7.87
CA ASN A 32 9.37 -12.63 8.44
C ASN A 32 9.57 -12.23 9.91
N CYS A 33 8.61 -11.51 10.49
CA CYS A 33 8.69 -11.10 11.89
C CYS A 33 8.70 -12.32 12.82
N PRO A 34 9.37 -12.24 13.98
CA PRO A 34 9.35 -13.30 15.00
C PRO A 34 8.02 -13.35 15.78
N PHE A 35 6.95 -12.77 15.23
CA PHE A 35 5.62 -12.69 15.81
C PHE A 35 4.57 -12.71 14.70
N THR A 36 3.35 -13.12 15.06
CA THR A 36 2.20 -13.09 14.15
C THR A 36 1.82 -11.65 13.80
N VAL A 37 1.55 -11.42 12.53
CA VAL A 37 0.93 -10.19 12.03
C VAL A 37 -0.39 -10.52 11.35
N TRP A 38 -1.29 -9.55 11.29
CA TRP A 38 -2.49 -9.64 10.45
C TRP A 38 -2.29 -8.71 9.28
N ALA A 39 -1.79 -9.25 8.18
CA ALA A 39 -1.65 -8.53 6.93
C ALA A 39 -3.02 -7.94 6.53
N ALA A 40 -2.99 -6.75 5.96
CA ALA A 40 -4.15 -6.04 5.48
C ALA A 40 -3.83 -5.42 4.13
N ALA A 41 -4.83 -5.41 3.25
CA ALA A 41 -4.73 -4.82 1.92
C ALA A 41 -6.06 -4.18 1.53
N VAL A 42 -6.01 -2.99 0.96
CA VAL A 42 -7.17 -2.35 0.31
C VAL A 42 -6.75 -1.95 -1.09
N PRO A 43 -7.28 -2.59 -2.15
CA PRO A 43 -8.15 -3.78 -2.11
C PRO A 43 -7.39 -5.05 -1.67
N GLY A 44 -8.10 -6.03 -1.10
CA GLY A 44 -7.56 -7.37 -0.82
C GLY A 44 -8.10 -8.03 0.44
N GLY A 45 -8.49 -7.25 1.45
CA GLY A 45 -9.01 -7.75 2.72
C GLY A 45 -7.91 -7.88 3.78
N GLY A 46 -7.85 -9.02 4.46
CA GLY A 46 -6.78 -9.27 5.43
C GLY A 46 -6.62 -10.73 5.82
N GLN A 47 -5.42 -11.10 6.23
CA GLN A 47 -5.07 -12.48 6.56
C GLN A 47 -4.09 -12.52 7.74
N GLN A 48 -4.33 -13.44 8.67
CA GLN A 48 -3.34 -13.76 9.71
C GLN A 48 -2.13 -14.47 9.07
N LEU A 49 -0.94 -13.97 9.34
CA LEU A 49 0.33 -14.55 8.92
C LEU A 49 1.21 -14.78 10.14
N ASN A 50 1.44 -16.05 10.47
CA ASN A 50 2.51 -16.47 11.37
C ASN A 50 3.87 -16.29 10.69
N GLN A 51 4.94 -16.42 11.46
CA GLN A 51 6.30 -16.31 10.93
C GLN A 51 6.53 -17.28 9.76
N GLY A 52 7.09 -16.78 8.67
CA GLY A 52 7.38 -17.51 7.44
C GLY A 52 6.18 -17.72 6.51
N GLN A 53 4.97 -17.32 6.89
CA GLN A 53 3.79 -17.46 6.03
C GLN A 53 3.71 -16.32 5.00
N THR A 54 3.14 -16.66 3.85
CA THR A 54 2.90 -15.75 2.72
C THR A 54 1.42 -15.74 2.35
N TRP A 55 0.90 -14.56 2.04
CA TRP A 55 -0.41 -14.35 1.44
C TRP A 55 -0.24 -13.68 0.07
N THR A 56 -0.78 -14.31 -0.96
CA THR A 56 -0.74 -13.77 -2.33
C THR A 56 -2.08 -13.15 -2.68
N ILE A 57 -2.05 -11.90 -3.17
CA ILE A 57 -3.21 -11.21 -3.72
C ILE A 57 -3.00 -10.86 -5.19
N ASN A 58 -4.10 -10.88 -5.96
CA ASN A 58 -4.13 -10.41 -7.33
C ASN A 58 -4.87 -9.08 -7.36
N VAL A 59 -4.25 -8.06 -7.95
CA VAL A 59 -4.80 -6.70 -7.99
C VAL A 59 -4.94 -6.26 -9.44
N ALA A 60 -6.13 -5.81 -9.80
CA ALA A 60 -6.44 -5.42 -11.16
C ALA A 60 -5.58 -4.23 -11.63
N ALA A 61 -5.16 -4.24 -12.89
CA ALA A 61 -4.55 -3.07 -13.53
C ALA A 61 -5.46 -1.84 -13.40
N GLY A 62 -4.89 -0.66 -13.21
CA GLY A 62 -5.65 0.59 -13.01
C GLY A 62 -6.05 0.86 -11.56
N THR A 63 -5.87 -0.10 -10.64
CA THR A 63 -6.11 0.13 -9.21
C THR A 63 -5.24 1.29 -8.71
N ALA A 64 -5.84 2.25 -8.00
CA ALA A 64 -5.16 3.40 -7.42
C ALA A 64 -5.59 3.64 -5.96
N GLY A 65 -4.78 4.36 -5.19
CA GLY A 65 -5.01 4.58 -3.77
C GLY A 65 -5.00 3.26 -2.99
N ALA A 66 -4.17 2.31 -3.40
CA ALA A 66 -4.11 1.01 -2.76
C ALA A 66 -3.02 0.96 -1.68
N ARG A 67 -3.28 0.18 -0.64
CA ARG A 67 -2.40 0.07 0.53
C ARG A 67 -2.27 -1.39 0.96
N ILE A 68 -1.06 -1.77 1.36
CA ILE A 68 -0.75 -2.99 2.11
C ILE A 68 -0.04 -2.60 3.41
N TRP A 69 -0.44 -3.19 4.54
CA TRP A 69 0.20 -2.96 5.83
C TRP A 69 0.11 -4.17 6.75
N ALA A 70 0.95 -4.19 7.78
CA ALA A 70 0.86 -5.15 8.87
C ALA A 70 0.03 -4.56 10.02
N ARG A 71 -0.85 -5.39 10.61
CA ARG A 71 -1.51 -5.10 11.88
C ARG A 71 -0.90 -5.96 12.98
N THR A 72 -0.80 -5.42 14.19
CA THR A 72 -0.15 -6.12 15.31
C THR A 72 -1.08 -6.29 16.50
N ASN A 73 -0.82 -7.34 17.28
CA ASN A 73 -1.53 -7.67 18.51
C ASN A 73 -3.06 -7.62 18.34
N CYS A 74 -3.54 -8.36 17.33
CA CYS A 74 -4.95 -8.43 17.03
C CYS A 74 -5.63 -9.59 17.75
N ASN A 75 -6.92 -9.43 18.02
CA ASN A 75 -7.79 -10.50 18.46
C ASN A 75 -9.09 -10.41 17.66
N PHE A 76 -9.48 -11.51 17.01
CA PHE A 76 -10.70 -11.62 16.23
C PHE A 76 -11.50 -12.85 16.66
N ASP A 77 -12.83 -12.72 16.69
CA ASP A 77 -13.74 -13.84 16.86
C ASP A 77 -13.88 -14.68 15.58
N GLY A 78 -14.67 -15.76 15.66
CA GLY A 78 -14.92 -16.64 14.51
C GLY A 78 -15.68 -15.98 13.35
N SER A 79 -16.26 -14.79 13.54
CA SER A 79 -16.88 -13.98 12.50
C SER A 79 -15.90 -12.95 11.88
N GLY A 80 -14.65 -12.94 12.34
CA GLY A 80 -13.63 -11.99 11.90
C GLY A 80 -13.82 -10.59 12.48
N ARG A 81 -14.50 -10.45 13.62
CA ARG A 81 -14.69 -9.17 14.31
C ARG A 81 -13.84 -9.07 15.56
N GLY A 82 -13.31 -7.90 15.86
CA GLY A 82 -12.41 -7.71 16.99
C GLY A 82 -11.65 -6.40 16.90
N SER A 83 -10.36 -6.42 17.21
CA SER A 83 -9.51 -5.23 17.18
C SER A 83 -8.04 -5.56 17.06
N CYS A 84 -7.26 -4.64 16.48
CA CYS A 84 -5.79 -4.64 16.50
C CYS A 84 -5.24 -3.46 17.31
N GLN A 85 -4.05 -3.63 17.89
CA GLN A 85 -3.35 -2.54 18.59
C GLN A 85 -2.84 -1.47 17.63
N THR A 86 -2.34 -1.88 16.47
CA THR A 86 -1.89 -0.97 15.40
C THR A 86 -2.46 -1.38 14.06
N GLY A 87 -2.81 -0.42 13.21
CA GLY A 87 -3.32 -0.65 11.86
C GLY A 87 -4.75 -1.20 11.79
N ASP A 88 -5.53 -1.15 12.88
CA ASP A 88 -6.91 -1.65 12.90
C ASP A 88 -7.77 -0.97 11.82
N CYS A 89 -8.55 -1.74 11.08
CA CYS A 89 -9.33 -1.26 9.93
C CYS A 89 -10.85 -1.26 10.19
N GLY A 90 -11.25 -0.87 11.41
CA GLY A 90 -12.66 -0.80 11.81
C GLY A 90 -13.14 -2.07 12.52
N GLY A 91 -12.24 -2.77 13.21
CA GLY A 91 -12.53 -3.95 14.01
C GLY A 91 -12.91 -5.19 13.20
N VAL A 92 -12.42 -5.29 11.96
CA VAL A 92 -12.68 -6.41 11.05
C VAL A 92 -11.39 -7.04 10.54
N LEU A 93 -11.38 -8.36 10.38
CA LEU A 93 -10.25 -9.09 9.83
C LEU A 93 -10.06 -8.75 8.35
N GLN A 94 -11.15 -8.74 7.59
CA GLN A 94 -11.18 -8.41 6.15
C GLN A 94 -11.35 -6.90 5.97
N CYS A 95 -10.24 -6.19 5.76
CA CYS A 95 -10.26 -4.74 5.62
C CYS A 95 -10.94 -4.29 4.33
N SER A 96 -11.89 -3.36 4.44
CA SER A 96 -12.48 -2.61 3.33
C SER A 96 -12.19 -1.10 3.41
N ALA A 97 -11.54 -0.67 4.49
CA ALA A 97 -11.10 0.69 4.75
C ALA A 97 -9.63 0.67 5.20
N TYR A 98 -8.96 1.83 5.11
CA TYR A 98 -7.58 1.96 5.61
C TYR A 98 -7.50 1.77 7.12
N GLY A 99 -6.32 1.33 7.58
CA GLY A 99 -6.06 1.10 8.99
C GLY A 99 -5.76 2.39 9.76
N ALA A 100 -6.08 2.39 11.06
CA ALA A 100 -5.73 3.45 11.99
C ALA A 100 -4.21 3.52 12.24
N PRO A 101 -3.59 4.72 12.22
CA PRO A 101 -2.20 4.93 12.61
C PRO A 101 -1.87 4.43 14.04
N PRO A 102 -0.61 4.01 14.30
CA PRO A 102 0.49 3.98 13.36
C PRO A 102 0.49 2.70 12.51
N ASN A 103 0.77 2.82 11.22
CA ASN A 103 1.00 1.68 10.34
C ASN A 103 1.99 2.03 9.23
N THR A 104 3.04 1.21 9.09
CA THR A 104 3.95 1.31 7.95
C THR A 104 3.20 0.90 6.69
N LEU A 105 3.15 1.76 5.68
CA LEU A 105 2.37 1.51 4.46
C LEU A 105 3.27 1.16 3.28
N ALA A 106 2.87 0.14 2.52
CA ALA A 106 3.21 0.02 1.10
C ALA A 106 2.04 0.60 0.30
N GLU A 107 2.24 1.73 -0.38
CA GLU A 107 1.22 2.39 -1.19
C GLU A 107 1.51 2.16 -2.68
N TYR A 108 0.46 1.98 -3.49
CA TYR A 108 0.63 1.78 -4.92
C TYR A 108 -0.57 2.20 -5.77
N ALA A 109 -0.27 2.51 -7.02
CA ALA A 109 -1.21 2.77 -8.10
C ALA A 109 -0.70 2.11 -9.39
N LEU A 110 -1.46 1.16 -9.93
CA LEU A 110 -1.03 0.27 -11.02
C LEU A 110 -1.48 0.79 -12.39
N ASN A 111 -0.62 0.67 -13.39
CA ASN A 111 -0.92 1.02 -14.78
C ASN A 111 -1.52 2.43 -14.95
N GLN A 112 -0.81 3.42 -14.40
CA GLN A 112 -1.20 4.83 -14.40
C GLN A 112 -0.60 5.55 -15.63
N PHE A 113 -0.14 6.78 -15.45
CA PHE A 113 0.46 7.58 -16.52
C PHE A 113 1.59 6.81 -17.24
N ARG A 114 1.52 6.76 -18.58
CA ARG A 114 2.48 6.06 -19.46
C ARG A 114 2.64 4.56 -19.18
N ASN A 115 1.57 3.89 -18.71
CA ASN A 115 1.60 2.47 -18.35
C ASN A 115 2.69 2.17 -17.31
N LEU A 116 2.87 3.07 -16.34
CA LEU A 116 3.76 2.87 -15.21
C LEU A 116 2.94 2.56 -13.97
N ASP A 117 3.44 1.64 -13.17
CA ASP A 117 3.03 1.50 -11.78
C ASP A 117 3.80 2.55 -10.96
N PHE A 118 3.10 3.24 -10.07
CA PHE A 118 3.68 4.12 -9.06
C PHE A 118 3.53 3.44 -7.71
N PHE A 119 4.60 3.40 -6.93
CA PHE A 119 4.59 2.75 -5.64
C PHE A 119 5.61 3.38 -4.71
N ASP A 120 5.33 3.27 -3.42
CA ASP A 120 6.15 3.87 -2.38
C ASP A 120 5.95 3.17 -1.04
N MET A 121 6.79 3.56 -0.09
CA MET A 121 6.62 3.24 1.31
C MET A 121 6.35 4.53 2.07
N SER A 122 5.34 4.53 2.93
CA SER A 122 4.90 5.75 3.60
C SER A 122 4.86 5.60 5.10
N LEU A 123 5.46 6.58 5.78
CA LEU A 123 5.48 6.78 7.23
C LEU A 123 4.68 8.03 7.61
N VAL A 124 3.87 8.56 6.69
CA VAL A 124 2.96 9.70 6.92
C VAL A 124 1.86 9.30 7.92
N ASP A 125 1.47 8.02 7.91
CA ASP A 125 0.55 7.42 8.89
C ASP A 125 1.32 6.69 10.01
N GLY A 126 2.62 6.98 10.19
CA GLY A 126 3.46 6.43 11.24
C GLY A 126 4.14 5.11 10.86
N PHE A 127 4.73 4.46 11.87
CA PHE A 127 5.48 3.22 11.74
C PHE A 127 5.07 2.23 12.83
N ASN A 128 4.92 0.96 12.46
CA ASN A 128 4.72 -0.12 13.44
C ASN A 128 5.65 -1.31 13.18
N VAL A 129 5.76 -1.76 11.94
CA VAL A 129 6.54 -2.94 11.54
C VAL A 129 7.52 -2.56 10.41
N PRO A 130 8.79 -3.00 10.49
CA PRO A 130 9.75 -2.82 9.40
C PRO A 130 9.25 -3.48 8.10
N MET A 131 9.55 -2.87 6.95
CA MET A 131 9.02 -3.33 5.67
C MET A 131 10.06 -3.25 4.55
N ASN A 132 9.98 -4.19 3.61
CA ASN A 132 10.60 -4.10 2.29
C ASN A 132 9.52 -4.26 1.23
N PHE A 133 9.49 -3.39 0.24
CA PHE A 133 8.51 -3.43 -0.84
C PHE A 133 9.27 -3.38 -2.18
N THR A 134 9.35 -4.52 -2.85
CA THR A 134 10.21 -4.69 -4.03
C THR A 134 9.47 -5.32 -5.19
N PRO A 135 9.74 -4.87 -6.44
CA PRO A 135 9.28 -5.58 -7.63
C PRO A 135 9.95 -6.95 -7.76
N THR A 136 9.27 -7.88 -8.41
CA THR A 136 9.72 -9.27 -8.63
C THR A 136 9.68 -9.69 -10.10
N SER A 137 9.25 -8.83 -11.01
CA SER A 137 9.15 -9.13 -12.45
C SER A 137 9.44 -7.91 -13.34
N ASN A 138 9.26 -8.09 -14.66
CA ASN A 138 9.34 -7.04 -15.69
C ASN A 138 10.64 -6.22 -15.72
N GLY A 139 11.75 -6.80 -15.25
CA GLY A 139 13.06 -6.15 -15.25
C GLY A 139 13.18 -4.98 -14.26
N CYS A 140 12.16 -4.72 -13.44
CA CYS A 140 12.23 -3.73 -12.38
C CYS A 140 12.86 -4.37 -11.14
N THR A 141 13.87 -3.72 -10.55
CA THR A 141 14.70 -4.32 -9.48
C THR A 141 14.83 -3.46 -8.24
N ARG A 142 14.42 -2.19 -8.29
CA ARG A 142 14.54 -1.23 -7.20
C ARG A 142 13.18 -0.99 -6.56
N GLY A 143 13.12 -0.99 -5.23
CA GLY A 143 11.96 -0.60 -4.45
C GLY A 143 12.36 -0.11 -3.06
N PRO A 144 11.45 0.53 -2.30
CA PRO A 144 11.75 1.12 -1.01
C PRO A 144 11.95 0.07 0.09
N ARG A 145 12.85 0.38 1.03
CA ARG A 145 13.10 -0.42 2.23
C ARG A 145 13.18 0.46 3.48
N CYS A 146 12.54 0.01 4.56
CA CYS A 146 12.61 0.64 5.88
C CYS A 146 12.81 -0.43 6.96
N THR A 147 14.05 -0.61 7.41
CA THR A 147 14.44 -1.63 8.40
C THR A 147 15.00 -1.10 9.70
N ALA A 148 15.05 0.22 9.86
CA ALA A 148 15.52 0.82 11.09
C ALA A 148 14.57 0.51 12.26
N ASP A 149 15.13 0.48 13.48
CA ASP A 149 14.34 0.43 14.71
C ASP A 149 13.73 1.81 15.03
N ILE A 150 12.71 2.19 14.27
CA ILE A 150 11.97 3.44 14.49
C ILE A 150 11.20 3.39 15.81
N ASN A 151 10.69 2.23 16.21
CA ASN A 151 9.95 2.10 17.47
C ASN A 151 10.84 2.38 18.68
N GLY A 152 12.05 1.83 18.71
CA GLY A 152 13.04 2.08 19.76
C GLY A 152 13.56 3.53 19.76
N GLN A 153 13.67 4.14 18.59
CA GLN A 153 14.14 5.53 18.42
C GLN A 153 13.01 6.58 18.39
N CYS A 154 11.76 6.16 18.62
CA CYS A 154 10.61 7.03 18.49
C CYS A 154 10.67 8.20 19.50
N PRO A 155 10.51 9.46 19.06
CA PRO A 155 10.36 10.59 19.97
C PRO A 155 9.23 10.37 20.96
N ASN A 156 9.39 10.84 22.20
CA ASN A 156 8.41 10.59 23.27
C ASN A 156 7.02 11.12 22.92
N GLU A 157 6.95 12.24 22.20
CA GLU A 157 5.72 12.89 21.77
C GLU A 157 4.95 12.09 20.72
N LEU A 158 5.64 11.19 20.00
CA LEU A 158 5.10 10.39 18.91
C LEU A 158 4.87 8.93 19.29
N ARG A 159 5.42 8.50 20.43
CA ARG A 159 5.42 7.10 20.85
C ARG A 159 4.02 6.67 21.30
N VAL A 160 3.59 5.52 20.79
CA VAL A 160 2.37 4.83 21.23
C VAL A 160 2.64 3.34 21.41
N PRO A 161 1.77 2.61 22.13
CA PRO A 161 1.93 1.17 22.25
C PRO A 161 1.98 0.48 20.87
N GLY A 162 3.09 -0.20 20.59
CA GLY A 162 3.29 -0.97 19.36
C GLY A 162 3.73 -0.16 18.13
N GLY A 163 4.03 1.14 18.26
CA GLY A 163 4.44 1.94 17.12
C GLY A 163 4.92 3.36 17.43
N CYS A 164 5.20 4.10 16.36
CA CYS A 164 5.58 5.50 16.36
C CYS A 164 4.67 6.27 15.40
N ASN A 165 3.85 7.19 15.91
CA ASN A 165 3.00 8.01 15.07
C ASN A 165 3.80 9.04 14.26
N ASN A 166 3.26 9.47 13.13
CA ASN A 166 3.75 10.66 12.46
C ASN A 166 3.28 11.91 13.22
N PRO A 167 4.03 13.04 13.21
CA PRO A 167 3.58 14.29 13.79
C PRO A 167 2.24 14.80 13.23
N CYS A 168 1.85 14.51 11.98
CA CYS A 168 0.52 14.88 11.49
C CYS A 168 -0.60 14.21 12.30
N THR A 169 -0.46 12.91 12.58
CA THR A 169 -1.42 12.14 13.38
C THR A 169 -1.59 12.72 14.78
N VAL A 170 -0.48 13.15 15.40
CA VAL A 170 -0.46 13.64 16.79
C VAL A 170 -0.93 15.09 16.88
N PHE A 171 -0.32 15.99 16.11
CA PHE A 171 -0.49 17.43 16.27
C PHE A 171 -1.60 18.01 15.39
N LYS A 172 -1.94 17.35 14.27
CA LYS A 172 -3.03 17.75 13.36
C LYS A 172 -2.93 19.20 12.86
N THR A 173 -1.71 19.73 12.78
CA THR A 173 -1.46 21.08 12.27
C THR A 173 -1.07 21.02 10.79
N ASP A 174 -1.31 22.12 10.09
CA ASP A 174 -0.98 22.23 8.66
C ASP A 174 0.53 22.08 8.40
N GLN A 175 1.37 22.48 9.37
CA GLN A 175 2.83 22.29 9.33
C GLN A 175 3.21 20.83 9.09
N TYR A 176 2.48 19.86 9.65
CA TYR A 176 2.78 18.44 9.54
C TYR A 176 1.88 17.73 8.52
N CYS A 177 0.64 18.20 8.35
CA CYS A 177 -0.37 17.55 7.52
C CYS A 177 -0.49 18.11 6.09
N CYS A 178 0.10 19.28 5.82
CA CYS A 178 0.17 19.86 4.47
C CYS A 178 -1.18 20.07 3.76
N ASN A 179 -2.26 20.35 4.49
CA ASN A 179 -3.60 20.50 3.93
C ASN A 179 -3.71 21.72 3.00
N SER A 180 -2.98 22.80 3.30
CA SER A 180 -2.92 24.01 2.46
C SER A 180 -2.04 23.84 1.20
N GLY A 181 -1.33 22.73 1.07
CA GLY A 181 -0.44 22.43 -0.05
C GLY A 181 1.00 22.91 0.11
N ASN A 182 1.28 23.84 1.03
CA ASN A 182 2.63 24.31 1.34
C ASN A 182 3.14 23.66 2.63
N CYS A 183 4.11 22.76 2.50
CA CYS A 183 4.85 22.22 3.64
C CYS A 183 6.23 21.73 3.22
N GLY A 184 7.09 21.47 4.20
CA GLY A 184 8.41 20.92 3.98
C GLY A 184 8.86 20.07 5.16
N PRO A 185 10.11 19.58 5.13
CA PRO A 185 10.65 18.77 6.21
C PRO A 185 10.59 19.48 7.56
N THR A 186 10.16 18.75 8.59
CA THR A 186 10.16 19.18 9.98
C THR A 186 11.20 18.39 10.78
N ASP A 187 11.50 18.81 12.01
CA ASP A 187 12.46 18.06 12.83
C ASP A 187 11.97 16.64 13.13
N TYR A 188 10.66 16.44 13.28
CA TYR A 188 10.07 15.11 13.39
C TYR A 188 10.17 14.30 12.10
N SER A 189 9.79 14.86 10.94
CA SER A 189 9.84 14.10 9.68
C SER A 189 11.28 13.72 9.29
N LYS A 190 12.27 14.57 9.60
CA LYS A 190 13.70 14.26 9.39
C LYS A 190 14.15 13.03 10.17
N ILE A 191 13.57 12.74 11.34
CA ILE A 191 13.91 11.52 12.10
C ILE A 191 13.51 10.28 11.30
N PHE A 192 12.26 10.22 10.83
CA PHE A 192 11.79 9.14 9.97
C PHE A 192 12.61 9.04 8.69
N LYS A 193 12.91 10.18 8.05
CA LYS A 193 13.67 10.22 6.80
C LYS A 193 15.11 9.75 6.94
N ASN A 194 15.78 10.11 8.03
CA ASN A 194 17.15 9.68 8.30
C ASN A 194 17.22 8.17 8.55
N LEU A 195 16.21 7.61 9.20
CA LEU A 195 16.13 6.18 9.49
C LEU A 195 15.68 5.35 8.27
N CYS A 196 14.81 5.92 7.44
CA CYS A 196 14.28 5.28 6.24
C CYS A 196 14.26 6.26 5.05
N PRO A 197 15.41 6.45 4.38
CA PRO A 197 15.58 7.45 3.32
C PRO A 197 14.67 7.24 2.10
N ASP A 198 14.26 6.00 1.84
CA ASP A 198 13.40 5.64 0.70
C ASP A 198 11.91 5.92 0.95
N ALA A 199 11.50 6.18 2.21
CA ALA A 199 10.09 6.29 2.57
C ALA A 199 9.61 7.75 2.65
N TYR A 200 8.34 7.99 2.38
CA TYR A 200 7.68 9.26 2.67
C TYR A 200 7.69 9.52 4.16
N SER A 201 8.30 10.63 4.57
CA SER A 201 8.33 11.06 5.98
C SER A 201 7.31 12.17 6.31
N TYR A 202 6.81 12.84 5.27
CA TYR A 202 5.75 13.85 5.32
C TYR A 202 4.99 13.88 3.97
N PRO A 203 3.78 14.47 3.88
CA PRO A 203 2.91 14.35 2.71
C PRO A 203 3.42 14.86 1.36
N LYS A 204 4.51 15.63 1.32
CA LYS A 204 5.09 16.23 0.09
C LYS A 204 6.53 15.77 -0.17
N ASP A 205 6.90 14.59 0.34
CA ASP A 205 8.24 14.00 0.23
C ASP A 205 8.47 13.26 -1.11
N ASP A 206 7.86 13.73 -2.20
CA ASP A 206 7.75 12.99 -3.47
C ASP A 206 9.10 12.74 -4.13
N ASN A 207 10.00 13.74 -4.07
CA ASN A 207 11.28 13.77 -4.80
C ASN A 207 12.22 12.60 -4.49
N THR A 208 12.09 12.00 -3.31
CA THR A 208 13.01 10.94 -2.84
C THR A 208 12.31 9.64 -2.48
N SER A 209 10.98 9.59 -2.59
CA SER A 209 10.17 8.50 -2.04
C SER A 209 9.28 7.82 -3.07
N THR A 210 9.17 8.39 -4.28
CA THR A 210 8.37 7.80 -5.37
C THR A 210 9.19 6.83 -6.20
N PHE A 211 8.69 5.61 -6.37
CA PHE A 211 9.27 4.60 -7.25
C PHE A 211 8.31 4.29 -8.40
N THR A 212 8.87 3.86 -9.52
CA THR A 212 8.09 3.47 -10.69
C THR A 212 8.62 2.19 -11.32
N CYS A 213 7.71 1.33 -11.78
CA CYS A 213 8.02 0.15 -12.58
C CYS A 213 7.11 0.10 -13.83
N PRO A 214 7.46 -0.69 -14.87
CA PRO A 214 6.56 -0.94 -15.98
C PRO A 214 5.23 -1.53 -15.50
N GLY A 215 4.12 -1.14 -16.13
CA GLY A 215 2.78 -1.63 -15.79
C GLY A 215 2.69 -3.16 -15.87
N GLY A 216 1.99 -3.75 -14.90
CA GLY A 216 1.86 -5.21 -14.77
C GLY A 216 3.06 -5.87 -14.12
N THR A 217 3.91 -5.10 -13.42
CA THR A 217 4.97 -5.65 -12.58
C THR A 217 4.36 -6.37 -11.38
N ASN A 218 4.95 -7.48 -10.97
CA ASN A 218 4.60 -8.19 -9.74
C ASN A 218 5.48 -7.67 -8.60
N TYR A 219 4.99 -7.81 -7.38
CA TYR A 219 5.64 -7.24 -6.21
C TYR A 219 5.69 -8.23 -5.05
N ARG A 220 6.60 -7.94 -4.12
CA ARG A 220 6.67 -8.60 -2.83
C ARG A 220 6.75 -7.56 -1.72
N VAL A 221 5.89 -7.71 -0.72
CA VAL A 221 5.90 -6.93 0.52
C VAL A 221 6.33 -7.87 1.64
N VAL A 222 7.45 -7.56 2.29
CA VAL A 222 7.99 -8.37 3.39
C VAL A 222 7.97 -7.57 4.67
N PHE A 223 7.27 -8.08 5.68
CA PHE A 223 7.32 -7.55 7.04
C PHE A 223 8.54 -8.13 7.77
N CYS A 224 9.32 -7.29 8.45
CA CYS A 224 10.60 -7.63 9.09
C CYS A 224 11.62 -8.29 8.13
N PRO A 225 12.01 -7.62 7.03
CA PRO A 225 12.84 -8.17 5.96
C PRO A 225 14.33 -8.33 6.31
#